data_AF-A0A2K9EPS7-F1
#
_entry.id   AF-A0A2K9EPS7-F1
#
_cell.length_a   1.000
_cell.length_b   1.000
_cell.length_c   1.000
_cell.angle_alpha   90.00
_cell.angle_beta   90.00
_cell.angle_gamma   90.00
#
_symmetry.space_group_name_H-M   'P 1'
#
loop_
_entity.id
_entity.type
_entity.pdbx_description
1 polymer ?
#
loop_
_entity_poly.entity_id
_entity_poly.type
_entity_poly.pdbx_seq_one_letter_code
_entity_poly.pdbx_strand_id
1 'polypeptide(L)'
;MNWIIEEATSYRAAVYDCGDQIVVANGTLPIRFGLKREPRGFFQTGVLDSTGKEIWIARTKLDLNGPEIIMSYTVRYVIDVEQRIVILLHVEHTLPEEMTWNDDDPLPF
;
A
#
# COMPACT_ATOMS: atom_id res chain seq x y z
N MET A 1 -18.24 -6.47 -7.14
CA MET A 1 -18.37 -5.93 -5.77
C MET A 1 -16.98 -5.53 -5.32
N ASN A 2 -16.76 -4.26 -5.00
CA ASN A 2 -15.44 -3.73 -4.66
C ASN A 2 -15.26 -3.67 -3.14
N TRP A 3 -14.02 -3.78 -2.68
CA TRP A 3 -13.66 -3.57 -1.28
C TRP A 3 -13.71 -2.08 -0.92
N ILE A 4 -14.10 -1.78 0.31
CA ILE A 4 -14.07 -0.42 0.88
C ILE A 4 -12.67 -0.17 1.41
N ILE A 5 -12.12 1.02 1.19
CA ILE A 5 -10.81 1.41 1.71
C ILE A 5 -11.02 2.50 2.74
N GLU A 6 -10.50 2.27 3.94
CA GLU A 6 -10.50 3.22 5.06
C GLU A 6 -9.05 3.50 5.50
N GLU A 7 -8.87 4.62 6.18
CA GLU A 7 -7.56 5.07 6.65
C GLU A 7 -7.58 5.16 8.17
N ALA A 8 -6.69 4.42 8.83
CA ALA A 8 -6.46 4.58 10.25
C ALA A 8 -5.88 5.97 10.56
N THR A 9 -6.05 6.45 11.80
CA THR A 9 -5.43 7.70 12.25
C THR A 9 -3.90 7.67 12.09
N SER A 10 -3.27 6.52 12.31
CA SER A 10 -1.83 6.31 12.12
C SER A 10 -1.38 6.47 10.67
N TYR A 11 -2.25 6.13 9.71
CA TYR A 11 -1.96 6.29 8.29
C TYR A 11 -1.88 7.78 7.92
N ARG A 12 -2.83 8.58 8.42
CA ARG A 12 -2.84 10.03 8.19
C ARG A 12 -1.61 10.72 8.74
N ALA A 13 -1.11 10.29 9.90
CA ALA A 13 0.14 10.82 10.45
C ALA A 13 1.33 10.51 9.51
N ALA A 14 1.43 9.27 9.04
CA ALA A 14 2.52 8.83 8.16
C ALA A 14 2.51 9.50 6.77
N VAL A 15 1.32 9.90 6.28
CA VAL A 15 1.20 10.69 5.04
C VAL A 15 2.01 11.98 5.13
N TYR A 16 2.00 12.66 6.29
CA TYR A 16 2.74 13.91 6.48
C TYR A 16 4.26 13.72 6.43
N ASP A 17 4.76 12.56 6.83
CA ASP A 17 6.19 12.22 6.75
C ASP A 17 6.62 11.94 5.29
N CYS A 18 5.66 11.57 4.44
CA CYS A 18 5.89 11.26 3.03
C CYS A 18 5.68 12.46 2.07
N GLY A 19 5.14 13.57 2.56
CA GLY A 19 4.76 14.74 1.75
C GLY A 19 3.37 15.26 2.11
N ASP A 20 2.58 15.60 1.10
CA ASP A 20 1.17 15.99 1.28
C ASP A 20 0.19 14.87 0.89
N GLN A 21 -1.06 15.04 1.31
CA GLN A 21 -2.11 14.04 1.08
C GLN A 21 -2.38 13.78 -0.40
N ILE A 22 -2.28 14.78 -1.26
CA ILE A 22 -2.53 14.65 -2.70
C ILE A 22 -1.41 13.86 -3.36
N VAL A 23 -0.15 14.20 -3.05
CA VAL A 23 1.03 13.51 -3.55
C VAL A 23 1.01 12.04 -3.17
N VAL A 24 0.76 11.73 -1.90
CA VAL A 24 0.73 10.33 -1.43
C VAL A 24 -0.48 9.58 -2.00
N ALA A 25 -1.65 10.22 -2.10
CA ALA A 25 -2.83 9.60 -2.70
C ALA A 25 -2.61 9.25 -4.18
N ASN A 26 -1.95 10.13 -4.93
CA ASN A 26 -1.61 9.89 -6.33
C ASN A 26 -0.55 8.80 -6.47
N GLY A 27 0.52 8.86 -5.66
CA GLY A 27 1.59 7.87 -5.68
C GLY A 27 1.12 6.46 -5.27
N THR A 28 0.12 6.36 -4.40
CA THR A 28 -0.47 5.08 -3.96
C THR A 28 -1.72 4.67 -4.74
N LEU A 29 -2.08 5.39 -5.80
CA LEU A 29 -3.26 5.09 -6.61
C LEU A 29 -3.26 3.66 -7.17
N PRO A 30 -2.14 3.10 -7.69
CA PRO A 30 -2.11 1.71 -8.17
C PRO A 30 -2.41 0.70 -7.05
N ILE A 31 -1.88 0.93 -5.84
CA ILE A 31 -2.16 0.10 -4.66
C ILE A 31 -3.65 0.16 -4.35
N ARG A 32 -4.23 1.36 -4.24
CA ARG A 32 -5.66 1.53 -3.93
C ARG A 32 -6.55 0.87 -4.97
N PHE A 33 -6.16 0.90 -6.24
CA PHE A 33 -6.89 0.19 -7.30
C PHE A 33 -6.83 -1.33 -7.10
N GLY A 34 -5.66 -1.90 -6.83
CA GLY A 34 -5.49 -3.33 -6.54
C GLY A 34 -6.29 -3.76 -5.31
N LEU A 35 -6.20 -3.00 -4.21
CA LEU A 35 -6.92 -3.26 -2.96
C LEU A 35 -8.44 -3.27 -3.13
N LYS A 36 -8.99 -2.36 -3.95
CA LYS A 36 -10.44 -2.36 -4.24
C LYS A 36 -10.90 -3.64 -4.94
N ARG A 37 -10.02 -4.31 -5.66
CA ARG A 37 -10.34 -5.48 -6.49
C ARG A 37 -10.12 -6.78 -5.73
N GLU A 38 -8.90 -7.02 -5.25
CA GLU A 38 -8.54 -8.20 -4.45
C GLU A 38 -7.36 -7.85 -3.53
N PRO A 39 -7.62 -7.50 -2.25
CA PRO A 39 -6.57 -7.10 -1.32
C PRO A 39 -5.71 -8.27 -0.83
N ARG A 40 -6.11 -9.53 -1.06
CA ARG A 40 -5.30 -10.71 -0.70
C ARG A 40 -4.27 -11.08 -1.77
N GLY A 41 -4.20 -10.32 -2.86
CA GLY A 41 -3.21 -10.52 -3.93
C GLY A 41 -1.82 -9.94 -3.63
N PHE A 42 -1.64 -9.28 -2.48
CA PHE A 42 -0.37 -8.69 -2.08
C PHE A 42 0.34 -9.54 -1.02
N PHE A 43 1.50 -9.07 -0.55
CA PHE A 43 2.37 -9.82 0.33
C PHE A 43 1.82 -9.93 1.76
N GLN A 44 1.78 -11.15 2.29
CA GLN A 44 1.49 -11.47 3.69
C GLN A 44 2.75 -11.37 4.54
N THR A 45 2.69 -10.64 5.65
CA THR A 45 3.85 -10.51 6.54
C THR A 45 3.94 -11.62 7.59
N GLY A 46 2.83 -12.31 7.89
CA GLY A 46 2.72 -13.20 9.04
C GLY A 46 2.71 -12.48 10.41
N VAL A 47 2.74 -11.15 10.42
CA VAL A 47 2.67 -10.33 11.65
C VAL A 47 1.22 -9.93 11.91
N LEU A 48 0.79 -10.03 13.17
CA LEU A 48 -0.55 -9.61 13.60
C LEU A 48 -0.51 -8.20 14.21
N ASP A 49 -1.57 -7.44 13.99
CA ASP A 49 -1.80 -6.17 14.67
C ASP A 49 -2.31 -6.39 16.11
N SER A 50 -2.53 -5.29 16.83
CA SER A 50 -3.03 -5.33 18.22
C SER A 50 -4.44 -5.95 18.37
N THR A 51 -5.18 -6.11 17.28
CA THR A 51 -6.51 -6.72 17.24
C THR A 51 -6.48 -8.18 16.79
N GLY A 52 -5.29 -8.71 16.50
CA GLY A 52 -5.10 -10.08 16.01
C GLY A 52 -5.34 -10.24 14.49
N LYS A 53 -5.42 -9.14 13.72
CA LYS A 53 -5.55 -9.19 12.27
C LYS A 53 -4.18 -9.20 11.60
N GLU A 54 -4.01 -10.02 10.57
CA GLU A 54 -2.76 -10.09 9.82
C GLU A 54 -2.48 -8.80 9.06
N ILE A 55 -1.24 -8.31 9.14
CA ILE A 55 -0.73 -7.15 8.41
C ILE A 55 -0.21 -7.60 7.04
N TRP A 56 -0.63 -6.85 6.02
CA TRP A 56 -0.25 -7.04 4.63
C TRP A 56 0.55 -5.85 4.13
N ILE A 57 1.35 -6.06 3.10
CA ILE A 57 2.19 -5.02 2.48
C ILE A 57 1.88 -4.94 0.99
N ALA A 58 1.57 -3.73 0.53
CA ALA A 58 1.52 -3.39 -0.89
C ALA A 58 2.59 -2.35 -1.21
N ARG A 59 3.24 -2.47 -2.37
CA ARG A 59 4.30 -1.56 -2.82
C ARG A 59 4.04 -1.06 -4.23
N THR A 60 4.41 0.17 -4.52
CA THR A 60 4.54 0.66 -5.90
C THR A 60 5.98 0.55 -6.38
N LYS A 61 6.20 0.45 -7.69
CA LYS A 61 7.54 0.60 -8.27
C LYS A 61 7.92 2.09 -8.29
N LEU A 62 9.22 2.37 -8.24
CA LEU A 62 9.72 3.69 -8.63
C LEU A 62 9.43 3.85 -10.13
N ASP A 63 8.86 4.98 -10.52
CA ASP A 63 8.46 5.21 -11.91
C ASP A 63 8.87 6.62 -12.37
N LEU A 64 8.91 6.81 -13.69
CA LEU A 64 9.24 8.08 -14.33
C LEU A 64 8.07 8.51 -15.23
N ASN A 65 7.55 9.71 -14.99
CA ASN A 65 6.54 10.31 -15.85
C ASN A 65 7.09 11.57 -16.51
N GLY A 66 7.72 11.39 -17.68
CA GLY A 66 8.46 12.45 -18.34
C GLY A 66 9.66 12.89 -17.48
N PRO A 67 9.80 14.19 -17.13
CA PRO A 67 10.89 14.66 -16.28
C PRO A 67 10.65 14.41 -14.77
N GLU A 68 9.47 13.96 -14.37
CA GLU A 68 9.09 13.79 -12.97
C GLU A 68 9.38 12.37 -12.47
N ILE A 69 9.97 12.28 -11.28
CA ILE A 69 10.16 11.02 -10.56
C ILE A 69 8.92 10.77 -9.70
N ILE A 70 8.27 9.62 -9.92
CA ILE A 70 7.20 9.13 -9.05
C ILE A 70 7.83 8.22 -8.01
N MET A 71 7.83 8.68 -6.76
CA MET A 71 8.37 7.94 -5.63
C MET A 71 7.65 6.60 -5.44
N SER A 72 8.42 5.58 -5.06
CA SER A 72 7.89 4.28 -4.62
C SER A 72 7.36 4.40 -3.19
N TYR A 73 6.18 3.82 -2.94
CA TYR A 73 5.53 3.80 -1.63
C TYR A 73 5.30 2.37 -1.16
N THR A 74 5.49 2.16 0.14
CA THR A 74 5.11 0.95 0.86
C THR A 74 3.92 1.27 1.75
N VAL A 75 2.82 0.51 1.61
CA VAL A 75 1.60 0.67 2.39
C VAL A 75 1.34 -0.60 3.19
N ARG A 76 1.24 -0.45 4.51
CA ARG A 76 0.81 -1.50 5.43
C ARG A 76 -0.69 -1.39 5.66
N TYR A 77 -1.39 -2.51 5.63
CA TYR A 77 -2.84 -2.55 5.81
C TYR A 77 -3.30 -3.85 6.45
N VAL A 78 -4.53 -3.85 6.96
CA VAL A 78 -5.25 -5.05 7.42
C VAL A 78 -6.55 -5.21 6.63
N ILE A 79 -7.05 -6.44 6.59
CA ILE A 79 -8.26 -6.79 5.86
C ILE A 79 -9.34 -7.24 6.86
N ASP A 80 -10.52 -6.65 6.75
CA ASP A 80 -11.75 -7.13 7.38
C ASP A 80 -12.58 -7.86 6.33
N VAL A 81 -12.54 -9.19 6.36
CA VAL A 81 -13.19 -10.03 5.34
C VAL A 81 -14.71 -9.97 5.47
N GLU A 82 -15.24 -9.90 6.69
CA GLU A 82 -16.67 -9.90 6.96
C GLU A 82 -17.32 -8.62 6.44
N GLN A 83 -16.69 -7.48 6.70
CA GLN A 83 -17.19 -6.18 6.28
C GLN A 83 -16.73 -5.77 4.88
N ARG A 84 -15.81 -6.55 4.29
CA ARG A 84 -15.13 -6.24 3.03
C ARG A 84 -14.42 -4.88 3.06
N ILE A 85 -13.75 -4.59 4.16
CA ILE A 85 -13.00 -3.35 4.39
C ILE A 85 -11.51 -3.64 4.37
N VAL A 86 -10.74 -2.72 3.77
CA VAL A 86 -9.29 -2.64 3.89
C VAL A 86 -8.97 -1.40 4.70
N ILE A 87 -8.22 -1.57 5.79
CA ILE A 87 -7.82 -0.46 6.67
C ILE A 87 -6.34 -0.20 6.44
N LEU A 88 -6.03 0.95 5.83
CA LEU A 88 -4.65 1.40 5.66
C LEU A 88 -4.10 1.84 7.01
N LEU A 89 -2.96 1.26 7.42
CA LEU A 89 -2.37 1.46 8.74
C LEU A 89 -1.21 2.46 8.70
N HIS A 90 -0.36 2.36 7.69
CA HIS A 90 0.85 3.17 7.56
C HIS A 90 1.28 3.30 6.09
N VAL A 91 1.95 4.38 5.75
CA VAL A 91 2.58 4.61 4.44
C VAL A 91 3.98 5.18 4.66
N GLU A 92 4.93 4.69 3.89
CA GLU A 92 6.30 5.21 3.86
C GLU A 92 6.83 5.21 2.43
N HIS A 93 7.89 5.97 2.18
CA HIS A 93 8.68 5.77 0.96
C HIS A 93 9.35 4.41 1.06
N THR A 94 9.25 3.60 0.01
CA THR A 94 9.90 2.28 -0.01
C THR A 94 11.41 2.47 0.13
N LEU A 95 12.04 1.65 0.97
CA LEU A 95 13.49 1.72 1.18
C LEU A 95 14.24 1.29 -0.10
N PRO A 96 15.38 1.91 -0.46
CA PRO A 96 16.13 1.58 -1.68
C PRO A 96 16.46 0.08 -1.80
N GLU A 97 16.79 -0.58 -0.71
CA GLU A 97 17.07 -2.02 -0.64
C GLU A 97 15.85 -2.90 -0.92
N GLU A 98 14.64 -2.36 -0.75
CA GLU A 98 13.38 -3.02 -1.06
C GLU A 98 12.86 -2.66 -2.47
N MET A 99 13.53 -1.75 -3.18
CA MET A 99 13.20 -1.36 -4.55
C MET A 99 13.76 -2.33 -5.60
N THR A 100 14.57 -3.32 -5.21
CA THR A 100 14.99 -4.40 -6.11
C THR A 100 13.82 -5.34 -6.34
N TRP A 101 12.97 -4.99 -7.30
CA TRP A 101 11.98 -5.90 -7.85
C TRP A 101 12.74 -6.82 -8.80
N ASN A 102 12.74 -8.12 -8.55
CA ASN A 102 13.14 -9.05 -9.60
C ASN A 102 12.07 -8.91 -10.69
N ASP A 103 12.44 -8.44 -11.87
CA ASP A 103 11.50 -8.32 -13.00
C ASP A 103 10.94 -9.68 -13.45
N ASP A 104 11.46 -10.78 -12.89
CA ASP A 104 10.98 -12.15 -13.04
C ASP A 104 9.91 -12.56 -12.01
N ASP A 105 9.64 -11.75 -10.98
CA ASP A 105 8.52 -12.02 -10.08
C ASP A 105 7.23 -11.77 -10.87
N PRO A 106 6.36 -12.80 -11.04
CA PRO A 106 5.11 -12.64 -11.75
C PRO A 106 4.30 -11.55 -11.06
N LEU A 107 4.22 -10.40 -11.71
CA LEU A 107 3.38 -9.32 -11.25
C LEU A 107 1.96 -9.89 -11.12
N PRO A 108 1.28 -9.71 -9.98
CA PRO A 108 0.01 -10.38 -9.71
C PRO A 108 -1.17 -9.79 -10.50
N PHE A 109 -0.94 -9.24 -11.70
CA PHE A 109 -1.98 -8.76 -12.61
C PHE A 109 -2.45 -9.84 -13.58
#